data_AF-A0A7V9GD69-F1
#
_entry.id   AF-A0A7V9GD69-F1
#
_cell.length_a   1.000
_cell.length_b   1.000
_cell.length_c   1.000
_cell.angle_alpha   90.00
_cell.angle_beta   90.00
_cell.angle_gamma   90.00
#
_symmetry.space_group_name_H-M   'P 1'
#
loop_
_entity.id
_entity.type
_entity.pdbx_description
1 polymer ?
#
loop_
_entity_poly.entity_id
_entity_poly.type
_entity_poly.pdbx_seq_one_letter_code
_entity_poly.pdbx_strand_id
1 'polypeptide(L)'
;MKKFAFLICLSILTTALTLTASAQGKQSKDELFGKIAKMSQTKKPEDLEKAYQMSKDFLAQYGSDKDEKVTKTKDFVEKYRTAMLNKKIDEGKTAEAYVLGKEILAQEPENSYITMNLAYGGYEALTKNKDKSFSADSVKYAKQTLSLLDAGKLPKNFQPFKDQAEATALMYYIIGSFMLETDAKEAAQNFYKSLQYESKIKNTSYPYYIIAFNYEKEYEKAAKDFEAKHGKKTQTDAAMKTDSANLEKIINRMLDAYARTVKIAQAENNPSTNAWKQRYAEIYKFIKPNDPGMDEYLNNIMKTPLPDPNSM
;
A
#
# COMPACT_ATOMS: atom_id res chain seq x y z
N MET A 1 44.87 -47.63 47.54
CA MET A 1 45.94 -46.66 47.25
C MET A 1 45.33 -45.25 47.36
N LYS A 2 45.30 -44.64 48.56
CA LYS A 2 46.16 -43.53 49.00
C LYS A 2 46.52 -42.51 47.91
N LYS A 3 46.00 -41.28 48.01
CA LYS A 3 46.71 -39.97 48.15
C LYS A 3 45.68 -38.82 48.12
N PHE A 4 45.47 -38.10 49.24
CA PHE A 4 46.08 -36.79 49.59
C PHE A 4 45.72 -35.69 48.57
N ALA A 5 44.72 -34.85 48.84
CA ALA A 5 44.76 -33.59 49.62
C ALA A 5 45.41 -32.42 48.85
N PHE A 6 44.64 -31.36 48.56
CA PHE A 6 45.09 -29.98 48.78
C PHE A 6 43.87 -29.05 48.86
N LEU A 7 43.75 -28.41 50.02
CA LEU A 7 42.77 -27.40 50.40
C LEU A 7 43.34 -26.04 49.94
N ILE A 8 42.59 -25.27 49.15
CA ILE A 8 42.92 -23.85 48.88
C ILE A 8 41.71 -23.02 49.31
N CYS A 9 41.82 -22.41 50.49
CA CYS A 9 40.95 -21.33 50.93
C CYS A 9 41.27 -20.07 50.13
N LEU A 10 40.38 -19.67 49.22
CA LEU A 10 40.43 -18.37 48.57
C LEU A 10 39.57 -17.39 49.37
N SER A 11 40.22 -16.52 50.13
CA SER A 11 39.61 -15.40 50.84
C SER A 11 39.14 -14.34 49.83
N ILE A 12 37.82 -14.26 49.65
CA ILE A 12 37.16 -13.20 48.87
C ILE A 12 37.18 -11.92 49.72
N LEU A 13 38.03 -10.97 49.32
CA LEU A 13 38.05 -9.61 49.84
C LEU A 13 36.91 -8.84 49.16
N THR A 14 35.75 -8.74 49.81
CA THR A 14 34.62 -7.92 49.37
C THR A 14 34.95 -6.44 49.57
N THR A 15 35.42 -5.78 48.51
CA THR A 15 35.50 -4.32 48.46
C THR A 15 34.08 -3.78 48.26
N ALA A 16 33.49 -3.25 49.34
CA ALA A 16 32.24 -2.52 49.26
C ALA A 16 32.48 -1.20 48.49
N LEU A 17 32.17 -1.20 47.20
CA LEU A 17 31.95 0.02 46.43
C LEU A 17 30.69 0.70 46.99
N THR A 18 30.89 1.70 47.85
CA THR A 18 29.86 2.66 48.20
C THR A 18 29.53 3.46 46.93
N LEU A 19 28.49 3.04 46.23
CA LEU A 19 27.80 3.86 45.25
C LEU A 19 27.31 5.12 45.98
N THR A 20 28.02 6.22 45.78
CA THR A 20 27.48 7.56 46.03
C THR A 20 26.36 7.76 45.01
N ALA A 21 25.16 7.32 45.39
CA ALA A 21 23.93 7.73 44.71
C ALA A 21 23.85 9.25 44.82
N SER A 22 24.30 9.92 43.78
CA SER A 22 24.01 11.34 43.59
C SER A 22 22.50 11.43 43.47
N ALA A 23 21.87 11.98 44.50
CA ALA A 23 20.46 12.35 44.46
C ALA A 23 20.29 13.49 43.43
N GLN A 24 20.34 13.18 42.13
CA GLN A 24 19.69 14.00 41.13
C GLN A 24 18.21 13.90 41.44
N GLY A 25 17.68 14.92 42.13
CA GLY A 25 16.26 15.00 42.47
C GLY A 25 15.44 14.71 41.21
N LYS A 26 14.51 13.75 41.29
CA LYS A 26 13.54 13.50 40.24
C LYS A 26 12.91 14.83 39.88
N GLN A 27 13.14 15.29 38.65
CA GLN A 27 12.51 16.52 38.17
C GLN A 27 11.01 16.44 38.36
N SER A 28 10.41 17.51 38.86
CA SER A 28 8.97 17.56 39.05
C SER A 28 8.24 17.46 37.70
N LYS A 29 7.00 16.97 37.73
CA LYS A 29 6.14 16.92 36.54
C LYS A 29 6.07 18.27 35.82
N ASP A 30 6.00 19.35 36.58
CA ASP A 30 5.84 20.72 36.08
C ASP A 30 7.13 21.23 35.42
N GLU A 31 8.28 20.91 36.01
CA GLU A 31 9.58 21.24 35.41
C GLU A 31 9.81 20.50 34.09
N LEU A 32 9.50 19.20 34.04
CA LEU A 32 9.66 18.41 32.81
C LEU A 32 8.73 18.92 31.71
N PHE A 33 7.45 19.14 32.04
CA PHE A 33 6.49 19.70 31.10
C PHE A 33 6.92 21.09 30.60
N GLY A 34 7.40 21.96 31.49
CA GLY A 34 7.90 23.29 31.14
C GLY A 34 9.09 23.24 30.17
N LYS A 35 10.02 22.30 30.37
CA LYS A 35 11.16 22.09 29.44
C LYS A 35 10.70 21.59 28.06
N ILE A 36 9.79 20.61 28.02
CA ILE A 36 9.20 20.09 26.78
C ILE A 36 8.51 21.23 26.02
N ALA A 37 7.69 22.04 26.70
CA ALA A 37 6.98 23.17 26.11
C ALA A 37 7.95 24.20 25.53
N LYS A 38 9.01 24.57 26.28
CA LYS A 38 10.02 25.53 25.80
C LYS A 38 10.75 25.04 24.54
N MET A 39 11.19 23.78 24.53
CA MET A 39 11.91 23.21 23.40
C MET A 39 11.00 23.02 22.17
N SER A 40 9.77 22.55 22.37
CA SER A 40 8.81 22.37 21.26
C SER A 40 8.44 23.67 20.54
N GLN A 41 8.53 24.82 21.22
CA GLN A 41 8.24 26.14 20.65
C GLN A 41 9.35 26.70 19.76
N THR A 42 10.61 26.26 19.89
CA THR A 42 11.72 26.84 19.11
C THR A 42 11.66 26.43 17.63
N LYS A 43 10.94 25.35 17.31
CA LYS A 43 10.81 24.74 15.98
C LYS A 43 12.14 24.30 15.36
N LYS A 44 13.24 24.30 16.12
CA LYS A 44 14.54 23.81 15.66
C LYS A 44 14.56 22.28 15.68
N PRO A 45 15.00 21.59 14.62
CA PRO A 45 14.96 20.12 14.56
C PRO A 45 15.61 19.43 15.78
N GLU A 46 16.75 19.93 16.25
CA GLU A 46 17.48 19.40 17.40
C GLU A 46 16.74 19.59 18.73
N ASP A 47 16.02 20.69 18.90
CA ASP A 47 15.20 20.95 20.09
C ASP A 47 13.92 20.12 20.04
N LEU A 48 13.31 19.94 18.87
CA LEU A 48 12.13 19.11 18.69
C LEU A 48 12.42 17.64 18.98
N GLU A 49 13.56 17.11 18.52
CA GLU A 49 14.00 15.75 18.86
C GLU A 49 14.23 15.59 20.37
N LYS A 50 14.91 16.55 21.02
CA LYS A 50 15.09 16.53 22.47
C LYS A 50 13.75 16.59 23.21
N ALA A 51 12.85 17.49 22.79
CA ALA A 51 11.51 17.59 23.36
C ALA A 51 10.74 16.27 23.20
N TYR A 52 10.88 15.58 22.07
CA TYR A 52 10.26 14.29 21.80
C TYR A 52 10.78 13.20 22.74
N GLN A 53 12.10 13.07 22.91
CA GLN A 53 12.66 12.09 23.84
C GLN A 53 12.24 12.39 25.29
N MET A 54 12.30 13.66 25.72
CA MET A 54 11.80 14.07 27.04
C MET A 54 10.30 13.79 27.21
N SER A 55 9.52 13.92 26.14
CA SER A 55 8.09 13.62 26.15
C SER A 55 7.82 12.13 26.33
N LYS A 56 8.63 11.25 25.72
CA LYS A 56 8.54 9.81 25.96
C LYS A 56 8.82 9.47 27.42
N ASP A 57 9.86 10.04 28.01
CA ASP A 57 10.19 9.84 29.43
C ASP A 57 9.08 10.37 30.34
N PHE A 58 8.54 11.55 30.01
CA PHE A 58 7.41 12.13 30.73
C PHE A 58 6.17 11.21 30.69
N LEU A 59 5.84 10.65 29.52
CA LEU A 59 4.69 9.75 29.39
C LEU A 59 4.93 8.38 30.02
N ALA A 60 6.16 7.89 30.06
CA ALA A 60 6.50 6.68 30.80
C ALA A 60 6.30 6.86 32.31
N GLN A 61 6.60 8.06 32.83
CA GLN A 61 6.49 8.34 34.26
C GLN A 61 5.09 8.81 34.70
N TYR A 62 4.41 9.61 33.88
CA TYR A 62 3.17 10.31 34.25
C TYR A 62 2.00 10.03 33.30
N GLY A 63 2.15 9.15 32.30
CA GLY A 63 1.18 8.99 31.20
C GLY A 63 -0.17 8.38 31.60
N SER A 64 -0.26 7.82 32.82
CA SER A 64 -1.50 7.35 33.45
C SER A 64 -2.37 8.47 34.00
N ASP A 65 -1.78 9.65 34.25
CA ASP A 65 -2.49 10.77 34.84
C ASP A 65 -3.45 11.38 33.80
N LYS A 66 -4.60 11.86 34.25
CA LYS A 66 -5.66 12.41 33.41
C LYS A 66 -5.71 13.93 33.50
N ASP A 67 -4.56 14.59 33.30
CA ASP A 67 -4.47 16.05 33.29
C ASP A 67 -4.01 16.61 31.95
N GLU A 68 -4.17 17.92 31.83
CA GLU A 68 -3.88 18.68 30.62
C GLU A 68 -2.41 18.56 30.18
N LYS A 69 -1.47 18.39 31.11
CA LYS A 69 -0.05 18.25 30.77
C LYS A 69 0.20 16.93 30.06
N VAL A 70 -0.40 15.83 30.55
CA VAL A 70 -0.33 14.53 29.88
C VAL A 70 -0.98 14.59 28.50
N THR A 71 -2.17 15.18 28.37
CA THR A 71 -2.84 15.33 27.07
C THR A 71 -1.99 16.13 26.08
N LYS A 72 -1.46 17.28 26.48
CA LYS A 72 -0.59 18.11 25.61
C LYS A 72 0.70 17.40 25.20
N THR A 73 1.30 16.63 26.11
CA THR A 73 2.50 15.85 25.80
C THR A 73 2.20 14.70 24.83
N LYS A 74 1.06 14.00 24.98
CA LYS A 74 0.60 12.98 24.02
C LYS A 74 0.37 13.60 22.64
N ASP A 75 -0.34 14.73 22.58
CA ASP A 75 -0.59 15.45 21.33
C ASP A 75 0.70 15.87 20.63
N PHE A 76 1.69 16.35 21.39
CA PHE A 76 3.00 16.70 20.83
C PHE A 76 3.71 15.47 20.27
N VAL A 77 3.74 14.36 21.00
CA VAL A 77 4.34 13.09 20.56
C VAL A 77 3.69 12.58 19.28
N GLU A 78 2.36 12.57 19.20
CA GLU A 78 1.60 12.15 18.01
C GLU A 78 1.97 13.02 16.80
N LYS A 79 1.92 14.35 16.95
CA LYS A 79 2.24 15.30 15.87
C LYS A 79 3.68 15.19 15.42
N TYR A 80 4.62 15.07 16.36
CA TYR A 80 6.04 14.94 16.05
C TYR A 80 6.32 13.66 15.25
N ARG A 81 5.84 12.51 15.74
CA ARG A 81 6.01 11.21 15.07
C ARG A 81 5.41 11.21 13.67
N THR A 82 4.21 11.77 13.51
CA THR A 82 3.54 11.90 12.22
C THR A 82 4.33 12.77 11.25
N ALA A 83 4.80 13.95 11.69
CA ALA A 83 5.61 14.83 10.86
C ALA A 83 6.94 14.19 10.46
N MET A 84 7.59 13.45 11.36
CA MET A 84 8.83 12.74 11.07
C MET A 84 8.62 11.56 10.12
N LEU A 85 7.51 10.84 10.23
CA LEU A 85 7.14 9.78 9.29
C LEU A 85 7.01 10.36 7.87
N ASN A 86 6.20 11.41 7.72
CA ASN A 86 5.95 12.04 6.43
C ASN A 86 7.25 12.57 5.83
N LYS A 87 8.07 13.27 6.62
CA LYS A 87 9.38 13.73 6.19
C LYS A 87 10.26 12.59 5.67
N LYS A 88 10.30 11.45 6.36
CA LYS A 88 11.10 10.29 5.93
C LYS A 88 10.57 9.70 4.61
N ILE A 89 9.26 9.66 4.42
CA ILE A 89 8.65 9.22 3.16
C ILE A 89 9.01 10.20 2.02
N ASP A 90 8.85 11.50 2.25
CA ASP A 90 9.15 12.55 1.27
C ASP A 90 10.64 12.56 0.86
N GLU A 91 11.54 12.30 1.82
CA GLU A 91 12.98 12.18 1.60
C GLU A 91 13.40 10.83 1.00
N GLY A 92 12.46 9.90 0.76
CA GLY A 92 12.76 8.56 0.24
C GLY A 92 13.49 7.64 1.24
N LYS A 93 13.51 7.99 2.53
CA LYS A 93 14.07 7.20 3.63
C LYS A 93 13.07 6.13 4.10
N THR A 94 12.61 5.31 3.16
CA THR A 94 11.52 4.35 3.37
C THR A 94 11.81 3.35 4.50
N ALA A 95 13.05 2.85 4.62
CA ALA A 95 13.43 1.96 5.71
C ALA A 95 13.22 2.59 7.09
N GLU A 96 13.67 3.83 7.28
CA GLU A 96 13.50 4.55 8.55
C GLU A 96 12.03 4.90 8.81
N ALA A 97 11.26 5.22 7.76
CA ALA A 97 9.82 5.44 7.88
C ALA A 97 9.10 4.19 8.38
N TYR A 98 9.46 3.00 7.85
CA TYR A 98 8.88 1.73 8.28
C TYR A 98 9.23 1.38 9.74
N VAL A 99 10.45 1.65 10.18
CA VAL A 99 10.83 1.46 11.59
C VAL A 99 9.97 2.34 12.51
N LEU A 100 9.86 3.63 12.21
CA LEU A 100 9.05 4.56 12.99
C LEU A 100 7.55 4.20 12.95
N GLY A 101 7.02 3.90 11.76
CA GLY A 101 5.62 3.52 11.61
C GLY A 101 5.27 2.24 12.36
N LYS A 102 6.17 1.25 12.41
CA LYS A 102 6.00 0.03 13.22
C LYS A 102 6.00 0.34 14.73
N GLU A 103 6.86 1.25 15.21
CA GLU A 103 6.82 1.70 16.62
C GLU A 103 5.47 2.34 16.96
N ILE A 104 4.93 3.18 16.06
CA ILE A 104 3.63 3.84 16.25
C ILE A 104 2.51 2.79 16.27
N LEU A 105 2.46 1.90 15.28
CA LEU A 105 1.40 0.89 15.16
C LEU A 105 1.43 -0.15 16.29
N ALA A 106 2.57 -0.35 16.95
CA ALA A 106 2.62 -1.19 18.15
C ALA A 106 1.83 -0.59 19.33
N GLN A 107 1.72 0.75 19.39
CA GLN A 107 0.94 1.49 20.39
C GLN A 107 -0.48 1.81 19.89
N GLU A 108 -0.62 2.04 18.59
CA GLU A 108 -1.83 2.52 17.94
C GLU A 108 -2.15 1.64 16.72
N PRO A 109 -2.56 0.37 16.90
CA PRO A 109 -2.70 -0.60 15.81
C PRO A 109 -3.79 -0.22 14.79
N GLU A 110 -4.68 0.69 15.16
CA GLU A 110 -5.80 1.16 14.33
C GLU A 110 -5.57 2.54 13.72
N ASN A 111 -4.32 3.04 13.77
CA ASN A 111 -3.97 4.32 13.18
C ASN A 111 -3.89 4.20 11.65
N SER A 112 -5.03 4.43 10.99
CA SER A 112 -5.19 4.34 9.54
C SER A 112 -4.33 5.34 8.77
N TYR A 113 -3.96 6.47 9.38
CA TYR A 113 -3.03 7.42 8.76
C TYR A 113 -1.66 6.78 8.53
N ILE A 114 -1.16 6.05 9.53
CA ILE A 114 0.16 5.43 9.50
C ILE A 114 0.18 4.26 8.53
N THR A 115 -0.83 3.38 8.57
CA THR A 115 -0.89 2.26 7.61
C THR A 115 -0.98 2.76 6.17
N MET A 116 -1.78 3.80 5.94
CA MET A 116 -1.95 4.41 4.61
C MET A 116 -0.62 4.96 4.09
N ASN A 117 0.08 5.74 4.92
CA ASN A 117 1.35 6.37 4.52
C ASN A 117 2.50 5.37 4.41
N LEU A 118 2.53 4.30 5.21
CA LEU A 118 3.52 3.22 5.02
C LEU A 118 3.31 2.51 3.68
N ALA A 119 2.08 2.13 3.33
CA ALA A 119 1.77 1.54 2.03
C ALA A 119 2.20 2.44 0.87
N TYR A 120 1.90 3.74 0.97
CA TYR A 120 2.32 4.73 -0.01
C TYR A 120 3.84 4.88 -0.09
N GLY A 121 4.55 4.95 1.04
CA GLY A 121 6.00 5.08 1.06
C GLY A 121 6.74 3.89 0.44
N GLY A 122 6.20 2.68 0.60
CA GLY A 122 6.72 1.51 -0.10
C GLY A 122 6.45 1.54 -1.60
N TYR A 123 5.29 2.02 -2.03
CA TYR A 123 4.98 2.24 -3.45
C TYR A 123 5.87 3.31 -4.09
N GLU A 124 6.16 4.40 -3.38
CA GLU A 124 7.11 5.43 -3.82
C GLU A 124 8.53 4.86 -3.99
N ALA A 125 8.97 3.98 -3.09
CA ALA A 125 10.25 3.28 -3.21
C ALA A 125 10.30 2.39 -4.46
N LEU A 126 9.22 1.67 -4.76
CA LEU A 126 9.08 0.87 -5.98
C LEU A 126 9.15 1.76 -7.24
N THR A 127 8.37 2.83 -7.30
CA THR A 127 8.23 3.60 -8.55
C THR A 127 9.48 4.41 -8.87
N LYS A 128 10.05 5.08 -7.87
CA LYS A 128 11.21 5.97 -7.99
C LYS A 128 12.53 5.20 -8.08
N ASN A 129 12.71 4.19 -7.22
CA ASN A 129 14.00 3.53 -7.04
C ASN A 129 14.00 2.05 -7.46
N LYS A 130 12.86 1.52 -7.92
CA LYS A 130 12.68 0.07 -8.22
C LYS A 130 12.94 -0.83 -7.00
N ASP A 131 12.84 -0.27 -5.80
CA ASP A 131 13.08 -0.98 -4.56
C ASP A 131 11.84 -1.79 -4.16
N LYS A 132 11.96 -3.12 -4.25
CA LYS A 132 10.91 -4.08 -3.89
C LYS A 132 11.01 -4.58 -2.45
N SER A 133 11.99 -4.12 -1.66
CA SER A 133 12.23 -4.60 -0.30
C SER A 133 11.01 -4.43 0.63
N PHE A 134 10.10 -3.51 0.29
CA PHE A 134 8.92 -3.19 1.08
C PHE A 134 7.62 -3.80 0.52
N SER A 135 7.66 -4.63 -0.52
CA SER A 135 6.46 -5.10 -1.24
C SER A 135 5.44 -5.77 -0.33
N ALA A 136 5.87 -6.77 0.45
CA ALA A 136 4.99 -7.54 1.33
C ALA A 136 4.35 -6.68 2.43
N ASP A 137 5.16 -5.85 3.10
CA ASP A 137 4.64 -4.94 4.14
C ASP A 137 3.72 -3.87 3.53
N SER A 138 4.00 -3.36 2.32
CA SER A 138 3.14 -2.38 1.64
C SER A 138 1.76 -2.94 1.33
N VAL A 139 1.71 -4.17 0.79
CA VAL A 139 0.43 -4.87 0.54
C VAL A 139 -0.32 -5.09 1.84
N LYS A 140 0.37 -5.52 2.91
CA LYS A 140 -0.23 -5.70 4.24
C LYS A 140 -0.85 -4.39 4.75
N TYR A 141 -0.11 -3.29 4.71
CA TYR A 141 -0.60 -2.01 5.22
C TYR A 141 -1.69 -1.39 4.33
N ALA A 142 -1.66 -1.62 3.02
CA ALA A 142 -2.75 -1.21 2.12
C ALA A 142 -4.05 -1.96 2.46
N LYS A 143 -3.98 -3.30 2.63
CA LYS A 143 -5.12 -4.13 3.06
C LYS A 143 -5.65 -3.72 4.44
N GLN A 144 -4.75 -3.43 5.39
CA GLN A 144 -5.13 -2.95 6.72
C GLN A 144 -5.80 -1.57 6.65
N THR A 145 -5.29 -0.66 5.82
CA THR A 145 -5.90 0.67 5.61
C THR A 145 -7.31 0.53 5.08
N LEU A 146 -7.53 -0.26 4.03
CA LEU A 146 -8.87 -0.51 3.48
C LEU A 146 -9.83 -1.04 4.55
N SER A 147 -9.41 -2.04 5.33
CA SER A 147 -10.20 -2.58 6.44
C SER A 147 -10.56 -1.53 7.51
N LEU A 148 -9.61 -0.65 7.87
CA LEU A 148 -9.85 0.43 8.83
C LEU A 148 -10.83 1.48 8.27
N LEU A 149 -10.70 1.83 6.98
CA LEU A 149 -11.62 2.77 6.33
C LEU A 149 -13.05 2.21 6.26
N ASP A 150 -13.21 0.93 5.91
CA ASP A 150 -14.49 0.23 5.89
C ASP A 150 -15.14 0.16 7.28
N ALA A 151 -14.32 0.03 8.33
CA ALA A 151 -14.76 0.06 9.72
C ALA A 151 -15.04 1.48 10.26
N GLY A 152 -14.94 2.53 9.44
CA GLY A 152 -15.14 3.92 9.85
C GLY A 152 -14.01 4.51 10.70
N LYS A 153 -12.86 3.83 10.80
CA LYS A 153 -11.66 4.30 11.53
C LYS A 153 -10.82 5.20 10.63
N LEU A 154 -11.38 6.35 10.29
CA LEU A 154 -10.80 7.29 9.34
C LEU A 154 -9.65 8.09 9.97
N PRO A 155 -8.61 8.42 9.20
CA PRO A 155 -7.58 9.35 9.67
C PRO A 155 -8.16 10.76 9.79
N LYS A 156 -7.51 11.61 10.61
CA LYS A 156 -7.90 13.04 10.73
C LYS A 156 -7.82 13.79 9.40
N ASN A 157 -6.96 13.33 8.48
CA ASN A 157 -6.84 13.82 7.10
C ASN A 157 -6.26 12.71 6.21
N PHE A 158 -6.43 12.85 4.90
CA PHE A 158 -6.00 11.84 3.91
C PHE A 158 -4.66 12.16 3.23
N GLN A 159 -3.88 13.12 3.74
CA GLN A 159 -2.64 13.52 3.09
C GLN A 159 -1.67 12.34 2.92
N PRO A 160 -1.00 12.23 1.76
CA PRO A 160 -0.91 13.25 0.68
C PRO A 160 -2.07 13.23 -0.32
N PHE A 161 -3.09 12.39 -0.10
CA PHE A 161 -4.28 12.31 -0.96
C PHE A 161 -5.28 13.41 -0.63
N LYS A 162 -6.07 13.78 -1.63
CA LYS A 162 -7.10 14.81 -1.51
C LYS A 162 -8.19 14.41 -0.52
N ASP A 163 -8.67 13.18 -0.62
CA ASP A 163 -9.83 12.67 0.12
C ASP A 163 -9.81 11.15 0.27
N GLN A 164 -10.83 10.60 0.93
CA GLN A 164 -10.99 9.17 1.14
C GLN A 164 -11.08 8.38 -0.17
N ALA A 165 -11.74 8.92 -1.20
CA ALA A 165 -11.91 8.22 -2.46
C ALA A 165 -10.57 8.06 -3.17
N GLU A 166 -9.74 9.11 -3.21
CA GLU A 166 -8.39 9.04 -3.78
C GLU A 166 -7.48 8.10 -2.97
N ALA A 167 -7.54 8.16 -1.64
CA ALA A 167 -6.77 7.26 -0.77
C ALA A 167 -7.16 5.79 -0.99
N THR A 168 -8.46 5.49 -1.04
CA THR A 168 -8.99 4.13 -1.22
C THR A 168 -8.63 3.59 -2.61
N ALA A 169 -8.78 4.42 -3.65
CA ALA A 169 -8.37 4.07 -5.00
C ALA A 169 -6.88 3.71 -5.03
N LEU A 170 -6.03 4.51 -4.38
CA LEU A 170 -4.61 4.25 -4.37
C LEU A 170 -4.23 3.02 -3.56
N MET A 171 -4.88 2.72 -2.43
CA MET A 171 -4.59 1.50 -1.68
C MET A 171 -4.84 0.25 -2.54
N TYR A 172 -5.93 0.21 -3.30
CA TYR A 172 -6.16 -0.86 -4.28
C TYR A 172 -5.11 -0.87 -5.39
N TYR A 173 -4.75 0.30 -5.94
CA TYR A 173 -3.72 0.40 -6.96
C TYR A 173 -2.35 -0.13 -6.49
N ILE A 174 -1.97 0.18 -5.25
CA ILE A 174 -0.71 -0.26 -4.62
C ILE A 174 -0.71 -1.79 -4.50
N ILE A 175 -1.80 -2.38 -4.01
CA ILE A 175 -1.94 -3.85 -3.96
C ILE A 175 -1.78 -4.42 -5.38
N GLY A 176 -2.51 -3.87 -6.36
CA GLY A 176 -2.43 -4.33 -7.74
C GLY A 176 -1.02 -4.28 -8.31
N SER A 177 -0.29 -3.19 -8.04
CA SER A 177 1.08 -2.98 -8.52
C SER A 177 2.07 -4.00 -7.96
N PHE A 178 1.97 -4.34 -6.67
CA PHE A 178 2.86 -5.31 -6.04
C PHE A 178 2.47 -6.77 -6.33
N MET A 179 1.19 -7.05 -6.61
CA MET A 179 0.73 -8.40 -6.91
C MET A 179 0.97 -8.82 -8.36
N LEU A 180 1.25 -7.89 -9.29
CA LEU A 180 1.29 -8.18 -10.72
C LEU A 180 2.23 -9.34 -11.11
N GLU A 181 3.40 -9.44 -10.46
CA GLU A 181 4.39 -10.48 -10.78
C GLU A 181 4.06 -11.85 -10.18
N THR A 182 3.32 -11.88 -9.08
CA THR A 182 3.07 -13.10 -8.29
C THR A 182 1.66 -13.65 -8.48
N ASP A 183 0.68 -12.76 -8.68
CA ASP A 183 -0.72 -13.07 -8.93
C ASP A 183 -1.35 -11.97 -9.82
N ALA A 184 -1.18 -12.14 -11.13
CA ALA A 184 -1.74 -11.21 -12.12
C ALA A 184 -3.27 -11.09 -12.05
N LYS A 185 -3.96 -12.13 -11.56
CA LYS A 185 -5.42 -12.12 -11.40
C LYS A 185 -5.81 -11.24 -10.20
N GLU A 186 -5.20 -11.45 -9.04
CA GLU A 186 -5.40 -10.55 -7.88
C GLU A 186 -5.00 -9.11 -8.23
N ALA A 187 -3.94 -8.92 -9.03
CA ALA A 187 -3.54 -7.61 -9.50
C ALA A 187 -4.65 -6.93 -10.33
N ALA A 188 -5.17 -7.60 -11.36
CA ALA A 188 -6.24 -7.08 -12.20
C ALA A 188 -7.51 -6.76 -11.39
N GLN A 189 -7.88 -7.60 -10.42
CA GLN A 189 -9.01 -7.35 -9.53
C GLN A 189 -8.83 -6.08 -8.69
N ASN A 190 -7.63 -5.86 -8.13
CA ASN A 190 -7.35 -4.67 -7.35
C ASN A 190 -7.29 -3.42 -8.23
N PHE A 191 -6.72 -3.49 -9.44
CA PHE A 191 -6.81 -2.39 -10.40
C PHE A 191 -8.25 -2.07 -10.78
N TYR A 192 -9.10 -3.08 -10.99
CA TYR A 192 -10.52 -2.86 -11.25
C TYR A 192 -11.20 -2.12 -10.10
N LYS A 193 -10.98 -2.56 -8.84
CA LYS A 193 -11.51 -1.89 -7.64
C LYS A 193 -11.03 -0.45 -7.54
N SER A 194 -9.75 -0.20 -7.83
CA SER A 194 -9.18 1.15 -7.84
C SER A 194 -9.92 2.10 -8.80
N LEU A 195 -10.27 1.60 -9.99
CA LEU A 195 -10.99 2.36 -11.02
C LEU A 195 -12.46 2.65 -10.69
N GLN A 196 -13.03 2.06 -9.63
CA GLN A 196 -14.42 2.32 -9.21
C GLN A 196 -14.56 3.63 -8.41
N TYR A 197 -13.45 4.24 -8.02
CA TYR A 197 -13.44 5.47 -7.24
C TYR A 197 -13.13 6.68 -8.14
N GLU A 198 -13.81 7.80 -7.87
CA GLU A 198 -13.52 9.08 -8.52
C GLU A 198 -12.17 9.62 -8.03
N SER A 199 -11.11 9.24 -8.74
CA SER A 199 -9.72 9.55 -8.42
C SER A 199 -8.91 9.82 -9.69
N LYS A 200 -7.70 10.37 -9.54
CA LYS A 200 -6.79 10.57 -10.66
C LYS A 200 -6.41 9.27 -11.36
N ILE A 201 -6.46 8.14 -10.65
CA ILE A 201 -6.14 6.81 -11.17
C ILE A 201 -7.11 6.39 -12.27
N LYS A 202 -8.37 6.85 -12.23
CA LYS A 202 -9.35 6.59 -13.29
C LYS A 202 -8.94 7.17 -14.64
N ASN A 203 -8.05 8.17 -14.63
CA ASN A 203 -7.45 8.78 -15.80
C ASN A 203 -6.02 8.28 -16.04
N THR A 204 -5.68 7.09 -15.52
CA THR A 204 -4.40 6.41 -15.78
C THR A 204 -4.63 5.18 -16.67
N SER A 205 -3.88 5.01 -17.75
CA SER A 205 -4.09 3.93 -18.73
C SER A 205 -3.60 2.58 -18.22
N TYR A 206 -2.63 2.59 -17.30
CA TYR A 206 -1.95 1.39 -16.83
C TYR A 206 -2.88 0.36 -16.15
N PRO A 207 -3.78 0.74 -15.21
CA PRO A 207 -4.78 -0.18 -14.67
C PRO A 207 -5.65 -0.87 -15.74
N TYR A 208 -6.12 -0.13 -16.73
CA TYR A 208 -6.92 -0.69 -17.83
C TYR A 208 -6.12 -1.68 -18.65
N TYR A 209 -4.85 -1.38 -18.91
CA TYR A 209 -3.96 -2.29 -19.63
C TYR A 209 -3.76 -3.60 -18.88
N ILE A 210 -3.50 -3.55 -17.57
CA ILE A 210 -3.31 -4.78 -16.77
C ILE A 210 -4.58 -5.63 -16.75
N ILE A 211 -5.76 -5.00 -16.66
CA ILE A 211 -7.04 -5.71 -16.76
C ILE A 211 -7.19 -6.37 -18.14
N ALA A 212 -6.86 -5.65 -19.22
CA ALA A 212 -6.90 -6.18 -20.58
C ALA A 212 -5.96 -7.38 -20.77
N PHE A 213 -4.74 -7.26 -20.25
CA PHE A 213 -3.74 -8.33 -20.28
C PHE A 213 -4.19 -9.57 -19.49
N ASN A 214 -4.86 -9.39 -18.35
CA ASN A 214 -5.44 -10.51 -17.62
C ASN A 214 -6.51 -11.24 -18.46
N TYR A 215 -7.43 -10.50 -19.09
CA TYR A 215 -8.43 -11.11 -19.98
C TYR A 215 -7.79 -11.83 -21.17
N GLU A 216 -6.67 -11.32 -21.69
CA GLU A 216 -5.91 -11.99 -22.74
C GLU A 216 -5.35 -13.34 -22.27
N LYS A 217 -4.79 -13.41 -21.06
CA LYS A 217 -4.32 -14.68 -20.48
C LYS A 217 -5.45 -15.66 -20.18
N GLU A 218 -6.60 -15.16 -19.74
CA GLU A 218 -7.80 -15.98 -19.56
C GLU A 218 -8.29 -16.53 -20.90
N TYR A 219 -8.31 -15.71 -21.96
CA TYR A 219 -8.69 -16.14 -23.30
C TYR A 219 -7.73 -17.18 -23.87
N GLU A 220 -6.41 -16.96 -23.78
CA GLU A 220 -5.38 -17.91 -24.22
C GLU A 220 -5.57 -19.29 -23.57
N LYS A 221 -5.86 -19.32 -22.26
CA LYS A 221 -6.12 -20.56 -21.53
C LYS A 221 -7.44 -21.21 -21.98
N ALA A 222 -8.52 -20.45 -21.99
CA ALA A 222 -9.85 -20.95 -22.36
C ALA A 222 -9.88 -21.47 -23.81
N ALA A 223 -9.14 -20.83 -24.73
CA ALA A 223 -9.07 -21.25 -26.12
C ALA A 223 -8.37 -22.61 -26.28
N LYS A 224 -7.26 -22.82 -25.55
CA LYS A 224 -6.58 -24.13 -25.49
C LYS A 224 -7.48 -25.22 -24.92
N ASP A 225 -8.19 -24.91 -23.83
CA ASP A 225 -9.14 -25.85 -23.21
C ASP A 225 -10.30 -26.19 -24.17
N PHE A 226 -10.80 -25.19 -24.91
CA PHE A 226 -11.81 -25.39 -25.94
C PHE A 226 -11.32 -26.30 -27.06
N GLU A 227 -10.13 -26.04 -27.61
CA GLU A 227 -9.52 -26.85 -28.65
C GLU A 227 -9.31 -28.31 -28.20
N ALA A 228 -8.81 -28.50 -26.97
CA ALA A 228 -8.60 -29.84 -26.40
C ALA A 228 -9.91 -30.63 -26.25
N LYS A 229 -11.01 -29.96 -25.86
CA LYS A 229 -12.33 -30.59 -25.65
C LYS A 229 -13.11 -30.81 -26.96
N HIS A 230 -13.03 -29.86 -27.88
CA HIS A 230 -13.94 -29.79 -29.04
C HIS A 230 -13.24 -29.84 -30.40
N GLY A 231 -11.91 -29.69 -30.48
CA GLY A 231 -11.19 -29.55 -31.75
C GLY A 231 -11.24 -30.77 -32.67
N LYS A 232 -11.58 -31.97 -32.15
CA LYS A 232 -11.80 -33.19 -32.94
C LYS A 232 -13.27 -33.44 -33.30
N LYS A 233 -14.20 -32.60 -32.82
CA LYS A 233 -15.62 -32.77 -33.09
C LYS A 233 -15.96 -32.23 -34.47
N THR A 234 -16.73 -33.00 -35.23
CA THR A 234 -17.22 -32.61 -36.56
C THR A 234 -18.61 -31.98 -36.52
N GLN A 235 -19.28 -32.02 -35.37
CA GLN A 235 -20.60 -31.43 -35.15
C GLN A 235 -20.63 -30.64 -33.85
N THR A 236 -21.36 -29.52 -33.86
CA THR A 236 -21.54 -28.66 -32.69
C THR A 236 -22.60 -29.23 -31.76
N ASP A 237 -22.22 -29.50 -30.51
CA ASP A 237 -23.13 -29.91 -29.43
C ASP A 237 -23.40 -28.77 -28.44
N ALA A 238 -24.25 -29.02 -27.44
CA ALA A 238 -24.60 -28.04 -26.42
C ALA A 238 -23.39 -27.58 -25.58
N ALA A 239 -22.45 -28.48 -25.29
CA ALA A 239 -21.26 -28.15 -24.52
C ALA A 239 -20.31 -27.24 -25.32
N MET A 240 -20.14 -27.50 -26.61
CA MET A 240 -19.36 -26.65 -27.52
C MET A 240 -19.97 -25.24 -27.63
N LYS A 241 -21.30 -25.12 -27.71
CA LYS A 241 -21.98 -23.82 -27.70
C LYS A 241 -21.72 -23.04 -26.41
N THR A 242 -21.83 -23.69 -25.25
CA THR A 242 -21.57 -23.08 -23.95
C THR A 242 -20.13 -22.61 -23.83
N ASP A 243 -19.16 -23.46 -24.16
CA ASP A 243 -17.73 -23.10 -24.06
C ASP A 243 -17.37 -21.99 -25.07
N SER A 244 -17.97 -22.00 -26.27
CA SER A 244 -17.78 -20.94 -27.27
C SER A 244 -18.36 -19.61 -26.80
N ALA A 245 -19.54 -19.61 -26.16
CA ALA A 245 -20.12 -18.40 -25.60
C ALA A 245 -19.26 -17.81 -24.47
N ASN A 246 -18.57 -18.66 -23.70
CA ASN A 246 -17.62 -18.20 -22.69
C ASN A 246 -16.38 -17.55 -23.32
N LEU A 247 -15.82 -18.12 -24.39
CA LEU A 247 -14.73 -17.47 -25.14
C LEU A 247 -15.14 -16.10 -25.67
N GLU A 248 -16.35 -16.00 -26.23
CA GLU A 248 -16.89 -14.74 -26.73
C GLU A 248 -17.04 -13.69 -25.63
N LYS A 249 -17.46 -14.08 -24.42
CA LYS A 249 -17.52 -13.16 -23.27
C LYS A 249 -16.14 -12.63 -22.90
N ILE A 250 -15.14 -13.51 -22.79
CA ILE A 250 -13.77 -13.11 -22.41
C ILE A 250 -13.19 -12.16 -23.45
N ILE A 251 -13.30 -12.49 -24.73
CA ILE A 251 -12.70 -11.69 -25.80
C ILE A 251 -13.37 -10.32 -25.94
N ASN A 252 -14.68 -10.22 -25.68
CA ASN A 252 -15.37 -8.94 -25.64
C ASN A 252 -14.93 -8.06 -24.44
N ARG A 253 -14.65 -8.66 -23.28
CA ARG A 253 -14.08 -7.93 -22.13
C ARG A 253 -12.65 -7.46 -22.41
N MET A 254 -11.85 -8.31 -23.06
CA MET A 254 -10.52 -7.95 -23.53
C MET A 254 -10.57 -6.77 -24.50
N LEU A 255 -11.51 -6.78 -25.46
CA LEU A 255 -11.72 -5.68 -26.41
C LEU A 255 -12.07 -4.37 -25.68
N ASP A 256 -13.02 -4.40 -24.75
CA ASP A 256 -13.43 -3.24 -23.96
C ASP A 256 -12.25 -2.65 -23.18
N ALA A 257 -11.51 -3.49 -22.45
CA ALA A 257 -10.38 -3.06 -21.63
C ALA A 257 -9.23 -2.47 -22.48
N TYR A 258 -8.89 -3.08 -23.62
CA TYR A 258 -7.90 -2.50 -24.54
C TYR A 258 -8.39 -1.18 -25.17
N ALA A 259 -9.67 -1.06 -25.52
CA ALA A 259 -10.22 0.19 -26.03
C ALA A 259 -10.11 1.32 -24.99
N ARG A 260 -10.46 1.07 -23.72
CA ARG A 260 -10.28 2.05 -22.63
C ARG A 260 -8.82 2.40 -22.43
N THR A 261 -7.94 1.40 -22.45
CA THR A 261 -6.48 1.60 -22.38
C THR A 261 -6.02 2.59 -23.43
N VAL A 262 -6.37 2.36 -24.71
CA VAL A 262 -5.99 3.23 -25.82
C VAL A 262 -6.57 4.63 -25.66
N LYS A 263 -7.86 4.74 -25.31
CA LYS A 263 -8.54 6.04 -25.17
C LYS A 263 -7.86 6.93 -24.12
N ILE A 264 -7.46 6.35 -22.99
CA ILE A 264 -6.83 7.06 -21.89
C ILE A 264 -5.35 7.31 -22.18
N ALA A 265 -4.64 6.32 -22.75
CA ALA A 265 -3.24 6.44 -23.15
C ALA A 265 -3.02 7.58 -24.16
N GLN A 266 -3.98 7.79 -25.09
CA GLN A 266 -3.97 8.93 -26.00
C GLN A 266 -4.05 10.27 -25.26
N ALA A 267 -4.91 10.38 -24.25
CA ALA A 267 -5.04 11.60 -23.45
C ALA A 267 -3.79 11.87 -22.59
N GLU A 268 -3.10 10.82 -22.17
CA GLU A 268 -1.85 10.90 -21.41
C GLU A 268 -0.59 11.18 -22.24
N ASN A 269 -0.66 11.05 -23.56
CA ASN A 269 0.51 10.93 -24.43
C ASN A 269 1.45 9.78 -24.01
N ASN A 270 0.86 8.63 -23.62
CA ASN A 270 1.62 7.47 -23.16
C ASN A 270 2.45 6.87 -24.33
N PRO A 271 3.75 6.58 -24.13
CA PRO A 271 4.62 6.05 -25.21
C PRO A 271 4.16 4.69 -25.76
N SER A 272 3.41 3.92 -24.98
CA SER A 272 2.89 2.60 -25.39
C SER A 272 1.59 2.68 -26.23
N THR A 273 1.05 3.89 -26.47
CA THR A 273 -0.23 4.09 -27.15
C THR A 273 -0.32 3.36 -28.49
N ASN A 274 0.74 3.42 -29.31
CA ASN A 274 0.73 2.77 -30.62
C ASN A 274 0.67 1.24 -30.53
N ALA A 275 1.43 0.65 -29.60
CA ALA A 275 1.41 -0.79 -29.38
C ALA A 275 0.04 -1.26 -28.90
N TRP A 276 -0.57 -0.55 -27.95
CA TRP A 276 -1.91 -0.87 -27.47
C TRP A 276 -2.99 -0.65 -28.52
N LYS A 277 -2.86 0.39 -29.36
CA LYS A 277 -3.78 0.63 -30.48
C LYS A 277 -3.71 -0.48 -31.52
N GLN A 278 -2.51 -0.98 -31.83
CA GLN A 278 -2.35 -2.13 -32.71
C GLN A 278 -3.03 -3.37 -32.12
N ARG A 279 -2.78 -3.68 -30.84
CA ARG A 279 -3.39 -4.84 -30.18
C ARG A 279 -4.92 -4.75 -30.14
N TYR A 280 -5.46 -3.58 -29.80
CA TYR A 280 -6.89 -3.29 -29.88
C TYR A 280 -7.45 -3.56 -31.29
N ALA A 281 -6.79 -3.07 -32.34
CA ALA A 281 -7.24 -3.25 -33.72
C ALA A 281 -7.22 -4.73 -34.17
N GLU A 282 -6.21 -5.50 -33.75
CA GLU A 282 -6.15 -6.94 -34.01
C GLU A 282 -7.35 -7.68 -33.39
N ILE A 283 -7.64 -7.38 -32.12
CA ILE A 283 -8.76 -8.00 -31.39
C ILE A 283 -10.10 -7.58 -32.01
N TYR A 284 -10.26 -6.29 -32.32
CA TYR A 284 -11.48 -5.79 -32.95
C TYR A 284 -11.75 -6.49 -34.28
N LYS A 285 -10.75 -6.58 -35.16
CA LYS A 285 -10.88 -7.27 -36.46
C LYS A 285 -11.12 -8.76 -36.32
N PHE A 286 -10.58 -9.40 -35.28
CA PHE A 286 -10.86 -10.80 -35.02
C PHE A 286 -12.33 -11.03 -34.64
N ILE A 287 -12.89 -10.19 -33.76
CA ILE A 287 -14.30 -10.32 -33.32
C ILE A 287 -15.27 -9.80 -34.40
N LYS A 288 -14.87 -8.76 -35.14
CA LYS A 288 -15.71 -7.98 -36.06
C LYS A 288 -14.97 -7.74 -37.40
N PRO A 289 -14.71 -8.78 -38.21
CA PRO A 289 -13.81 -8.71 -39.37
C PRO A 289 -14.21 -7.75 -40.49
N ASN A 290 -15.48 -7.34 -40.56
CA ASN A 290 -16.02 -6.45 -41.59
C ASN A 290 -16.73 -5.21 -41.01
N ASP A 291 -16.57 -4.95 -39.71
CA ASP A 291 -17.23 -3.82 -39.05
C ASP A 291 -16.35 -2.56 -39.17
N PRO A 292 -16.83 -1.48 -39.82
CA PRO A 292 -16.08 -0.22 -39.89
C PRO A 292 -16.13 0.59 -38.59
N GLY A 293 -16.95 0.20 -37.61
CA GLY A 293 -17.25 0.95 -36.38
C GLY A 293 -16.14 0.92 -35.30
N MET A 294 -14.90 0.61 -35.65
CA MET A 294 -13.80 0.51 -34.68
C MET A 294 -13.54 1.86 -33.98
N ASP A 295 -13.42 2.94 -34.76
CA ASP A 295 -13.17 4.28 -34.19
C ASP A 295 -14.39 4.78 -33.39
N GLU A 296 -15.61 4.46 -33.82
CA GLU A 296 -16.83 4.78 -33.07
C GLU A 296 -16.88 4.05 -31.73
N TYR A 297 -16.55 2.75 -31.71
CA TYR A 297 -16.46 1.96 -30.49
C TYR A 297 -15.47 2.58 -29.51
N LEU A 298 -14.24 2.89 -29.98
CA LEU A 298 -13.20 3.52 -29.17
C LEU A 298 -13.65 4.88 -28.60
N ASN A 299 -14.39 5.67 -29.37
CA ASN A 299 -14.86 6.99 -28.94
C ASN A 299 -16.00 6.92 -27.90
N ASN A 300 -16.79 5.84 -27.90
CA ASN A 300 -17.91 5.66 -26.99
C ASN A 300 -17.60 4.79 -25.77
N ILE A 301 -16.43 4.14 -25.71
CA ILE A 301 -16.14 3.11 -24.69
C ILE A 301 -16.24 3.62 -23.25
N MET A 302 -15.88 4.88 -23.00
CA MET A 302 -15.93 5.45 -21.65
C MET A 302 -17.37 5.76 -21.17
N LYS A 303 -18.38 5.61 -22.04
CA LYS A 303 -19.80 5.79 -21.71
C LYS A 303 -20.44 4.54 -21.11
N THR A 304 -19.79 3.39 -21.19
CA THR A 304 -20.26 2.15 -20.57
C THR A 304 -19.46 1.83 -19.31
N PRO A 305 -20.05 1.11 -18.33
CA PRO A 305 -19.31 0.61 -17.17
C PRO A 305 -18.21 -0.36 -17.60
N LEU A 306 -17.07 -0.31 -16.90
CA LEU A 306 -15.99 -1.29 -17.08
C LEU A 306 -16.47 -2.67 -16.62
N PRO A 307 -16.29 -3.74 -17.42
CA PRO A 307 -16.65 -5.10 -16.99
C PRO A 307 -15.81 -5.58 -15.80
N ASP A 308 -16.46 -6.19 -14.81
CA ASP A 308 -15.81 -6.79 -13.63
C ASP A 308 -14.98 -8.03 -14.00
N PRO A 309 -13.67 -8.07 -13.68
CA PRO A 309 -12.81 -9.24 -13.89
C PRO A 309 -13.31 -10.53 -13.22
N ASN A 310 -14.14 -10.44 -12.19
CA ASN A 310 -14.65 -11.60 -11.45
C ASN A 310 -15.99 -12.14 -11.95
N SER A 311 -16.64 -11.49 -12.91
CA SER A 311 -18.01 -11.82 -13.32
C SER A 311 -18.12 -13.04 -14.25
N MET A 312 -17.27 -14.06 -14.08
CA MET A 312 -17.32 -15.33 -14.83
C MET A 312 -17.82 -16.49 -13.98
#